data_AF-A0A3D2XAH1-F1
#
_entry.id   AF-A0A3D2XAH1-F1
#
_cell.length_a   1.000
_cell.length_b   1.000
_cell.length_c   1.000
_cell.angle_alpha   90.00
_cell.angle_beta   90.00
_cell.angle_gamma   90.00
#
_symmetry.space_group_name_H-M   'P 1'
#
loop_
_entity.id
_entity.type
_entity.pdbx_description
1 polymer ?
#
loop_
_entity_poly.entity_id
_entity_poly.type
_entity_poly.pdbx_seq_one_letter_code
_entity_poly.pdbx_strand_id
1 'polypeptide(L)'
;MNKSCDIVRDLIPLYLDNVCSQESRRFVEEHVEHCESCKKELSENRIEFDSMTFKSDKEEVETMKKIAHKWKKDKSISFMKGIFFTSLLATVACPILYNIIGSKVLEDGMLVEPFALIPLAYLFLLITIISGIILAIKSRIRSNQ
;
A
#
# COMPACT_ATOMS: atom_id res chain seq x y z
N MET A 1 -46.67 -27.95 11.15
CA MET A 1 -45.89 -26.76 10.77
C MET A 1 -46.61 -25.54 11.31
N ASN A 2 -45.95 -24.80 12.20
CA ASN A 2 -46.49 -23.60 12.81
C ASN A 2 -45.97 -22.38 12.02
N LYS A 3 -46.82 -21.40 11.73
CA LYS A 3 -46.46 -20.23 10.90
C LYS A 3 -45.26 -19.44 11.44
N SER A 4 -44.96 -19.59 12.73
CA SER A 4 -43.79 -18.99 13.40
C SER A 4 -42.46 -19.58 12.95
N CYS A 5 -42.40 -20.87 12.58
CA CYS A 5 -41.15 -21.51 12.14
C CYS A 5 -40.70 -20.98 10.77
N ASP A 6 -41.63 -20.76 9.84
CA ASP A 6 -41.33 -20.25 8.51
C ASP A 6 -40.77 -18.82 8.60
N ILE A 7 -41.35 -17.99 9.46
CA ILE A 7 -40.85 -16.62 9.74
C ILE A 7 -39.43 -16.67 10.31
N VAL A 8 -39.14 -17.58 11.25
CA VAL A 8 -37.80 -17.68 11.83
C VAL A 8 -36.78 -18.12 10.79
N ARG A 9 -37.12 -19.07 9.91
CA ARG A 9 -36.22 -19.52 8.82
C ARG A 9 -35.85 -18.39 7.87
N ASP A 10 -36.80 -17.55 7.49
CA ASP A 10 -36.55 -16.37 6.65
C ASP A 10 -35.67 -15.33 7.36
N LEU A 11 -35.76 -15.26 8.70
CA LEU A 11 -34.96 -14.36 9.53
C LEU A 11 -33.56 -14.89 9.86
N ILE A 12 -33.27 -16.19 9.70
CA ILE A 12 -31.96 -16.79 10.04
C ILE A 12 -30.79 -16.10 9.31
N PRO A 13 -30.82 -15.90 7.97
CA PRO A 13 -29.73 -15.21 7.28
C PRO A 13 -29.52 -13.78 7.80
N LEU A 14 -30.61 -13.04 7.99
CA LEU A 14 -30.59 -11.66 8.49
C LEU A 14 -30.11 -11.56 9.94
N TYR A 15 -30.39 -12.57 10.75
CA TYR A 15 -29.91 -12.71 12.13
C TYR A 15 -28.39 -12.92 12.16
N LEU A 16 -27.86 -13.80 11.30
CA LEU A 16 -26.42 -14.07 11.18
C LEU A 16 -25.65 -12.85 10.67
N ASP A 17 -26.21 -12.14 9.69
CA ASP A 17 -25.69 -10.88 9.15
C ASP A 17 -25.82 -9.69 10.13
N ASN A 18 -26.45 -9.88 11.29
CA ASN A 18 -26.72 -8.86 12.30
C ASN A 18 -27.52 -7.63 11.80
N VAL A 19 -28.24 -7.72 10.67
CA VAL A 19 -29.01 -6.61 10.07
C VAL A 19 -30.46 -6.54 10.57
N CYS A 20 -30.90 -7.53 11.35
CA CYS A 20 -32.26 -7.57 11.90
C CYS A 20 -32.47 -6.56 13.03
N SER A 21 -33.71 -6.06 13.15
CA SER A 21 -34.11 -5.21 14.28
C SER A 21 -34.04 -5.98 15.60
N GLN A 22 -33.91 -5.25 16.70
CA GLN A 22 -33.78 -5.84 18.03
C GLN A 22 -35.03 -6.68 18.41
N GLU A 23 -36.22 -6.30 17.93
CA GLU A 23 -37.45 -7.07 18.13
C GLU A 23 -37.43 -8.39 17.36
N SER A 24 -37.05 -8.37 16.08
CA SER A 24 -36.93 -9.58 15.27
C SER A 24 -35.86 -10.52 15.82
N ARG A 25 -34.78 -9.98 16.39
CA ARG A 25 -33.71 -10.77 17.02
C ARG A 25 -34.22 -11.54 18.25
N ARG A 26 -34.93 -10.86 19.16
CA ARG A 26 -35.53 -11.49 20.35
C ARG A 26 -36.51 -12.60 19.97
N PHE A 27 -37.31 -12.38 18.92
CA PHE A 27 -38.26 -13.37 18.43
C PHE A 27 -37.58 -14.65 17.94
N VAL A 28 -36.45 -14.53 17.21
CA VAL A 28 -35.66 -15.69 16.76
C VAL A 28 -35.07 -16.45 17.95
N GLU A 29 -34.50 -15.75 18.93
CA GLU A 29 -33.89 -16.35 20.13
C GLU A 29 -34.92 -17.12 20.97
N GLU A 30 -36.06 -16.50 21.27
CA GLU A 30 -37.16 -17.12 22.03
C GLU A 30 -37.72 -18.35 21.32
N HIS A 31 -37.85 -18.30 19.99
CA HIS A 31 -38.37 -19.43 19.22
C HIS A 31 -37.37 -20.59 19.12
N VAL A 32 -36.07 -20.30 18.98
CA VAL A 32 -35.01 -21.30 18.90
C VAL A 32 -34.83 -22.06 20.23
N GLU A 33 -35.11 -21.43 21.37
CA GLU A 33 -35.15 -22.11 22.68
C GLU A 33 -36.27 -23.15 22.77
N HIS A 34 -37.40 -22.90 22.12
CA HIS A 34 -38.58 -23.77 22.19
C HIS A 34 -38.71 -24.72 20.99
N CYS A 35 -37.85 -24.61 19.97
CA CYS A 35 -37.97 -25.33 18.71
C CYS A 35 -36.63 -25.93 18.23
N GLU A 36 -36.45 -27.24 18.43
CA GLU A 36 -35.24 -27.96 18.05
C GLU A 36 -34.98 -28.00 16.52
N SER A 37 -36.01 -27.93 15.67
CA SER A 37 -35.82 -27.87 14.22
C SER A 37 -35.18 -26.56 13.77
N CYS A 38 -35.65 -25.42 14.29
CA CYS A 38 -35.10 -24.11 13.98
C CYS A 38 -33.68 -23.93 14.55
N LYS A 39 -33.41 -24.54 15.71
CA LYS A 39 -32.07 -24.57 16.32
C LYS A 39 -31.04 -25.31 15.46
N LYS A 40 -31.43 -26.46 14.90
CA LYS A 40 -30.57 -27.22 14.00
C LYS A 40 -30.26 -26.44 12.72
N GLU A 41 -31.28 -25.87 12.08
CA GLU A 41 -31.09 -25.05 10.87
C GLU A 41 -30.24 -23.80 11.15
N LEU A 42 -30.38 -23.17 12.30
CA LEU A 42 -29.53 -22.05 12.71
C LEU A 42 -28.06 -22.47 12.83
N SER A 43 -27.79 -23.64 13.41
CA SER A 43 -26.42 -24.14 13.56
C SER A 43 -25.77 -24.50 12.23
N GLU A 44 -26.51 -25.10 11.30
CA GLU A 44 -26.03 -25.43 9.95
C GLU A 44 -25.73 -24.16 9.14
N ASN A 45 -26.65 -23.20 9.12
CA ASN A 45 -26.44 -21.91 8.42
C ASN A 45 -25.30 -21.09 9.03
N ARG A 46 -25.10 -21.15 10.35
CA ARG A 46 -24.01 -20.44 11.04
C ARG A 46 -22.63 -20.93 10.60
N ILE A 47 -22.47 -22.23 10.37
CA ILE A 47 -21.22 -22.82 9.89
C ILE A 47 -20.95 -22.38 8.44
N GLU A 48 -21.97 -22.40 7.60
CA GLU A 48 -21.85 -21.97 6.20
C GLU A 48 -21.48 -20.47 6.12
N PHE A 49 -22.16 -19.63 6.91
CA PHE A 49 -21.92 -18.20 7.02
C PHE A 49 -20.50 -17.86 7.49
N ASP A 50 -20.02 -18.50 8.57
CA ASP A 50 -18.66 -18.28 9.11
C ASP A 50 -17.58 -18.74 8.13
N SER A 51 -17.85 -19.83 7.38
CA SER A 51 -16.92 -20.31 6.36
C SER A 51 -16.82 -19.38 5.15
N MET A 52 -17.92 -18.69 4.81
CA MET A 52 -18.00 -17.77 3.68
C MET A 52 -17.36 -16.41 4.03
N THR A 53 -17.69 -15.86 5.20
CA THR A 53 -17.11 -14.60 5.71
C THR A 53 -15.60 -14.72 5.97
N PHE A 54 -15.14 -15.83 6.55
CA PHE A 54 -13.70 -16.04 6.78
C PHE A 54 -12.89 -16.16 5.48
N LYS A 55 -13.49 -16.70 4.41
CA LYS A 55 -12.85 -16.75 3.08
C LYS A 55 -12.85 -15.39 2.41
N SER A 56 -13.98 -14.67 2.40
CA SER A 56 -14.07 -13.33 1.80
C SER A 56 -13.13 -12.34 2.47
N ASP A 57 -13.11 -12.31 3.81
CA ASP A 57 -12.28 -11.36 4.56
C ASP A 57 -10.79 -11.63 4.35
N LYS A 58 -10.39 -12.91 4.31
CA LYS A 58 -8.99 -13.27 4.03
C LYS A 58 -8.58 -12.95 2.60
N GLU A 59 -9.45 -13.21 1.63
CA GLU A 59 -9.17 -12.95 0.23
C GLU A 59 -9.14 -11.43 -0.06
N GLU A 60 -10.07 -10.66 0.50
CA GLU A 60 -10.08 -9.19 0.41
C GLU A 60 -8.88 -8.56 1.12
N VAL A 61 -8.52 -9.02 2.32
CA VAL A 61 -7.35 -8.51 3.04
C VAL A 61 -6.05 -8.90 2.32
N GLU A 62 -5.95 -10.09 1.73
CA GLU A 62 -4.78 -10.48 0.93
C GLU A 62 -4.66 -9.69 -0.37
N THR A 63 -5.77 -9.50 -1.09
CA THR A 63 -5.79 -8.73 -2.35
C THR A 63 -5.47 -7.26 -2.08
N MET A 64 -6.03 -6.65 -1.04
CA MET A 64 -5.68 -5.28 -0.61
C MET A 64 -4.21 -5.15 -0.21
N LYS A 65 -3.64 -6.10 0.55
CA LYS A 65 -2.22 -6.08 0.91
C LYS A 65 -1.30 -6.19 -0.31
N LYS A 66 -1.64 -7.04 -1.29
CA LYS A 66 -0.88 -7.18 -2.55
C LYS A 66 -0.90 -5.90 -3.38
N ILE A 67 -2.05 -5.22 -3.45
CA ILE A 67 -2.22 -3.95 -4.16
C ILE A 67 -1.45 -2.82 -3.46
N ALA A 68 -1.60 -2.68 -2.15
CA ALA A 68 -0.91 -1.65 -1.36
C ALA A 68 0.61 -1.79 -1.45
N HIS A 69 1.12 -3.02 -1.43
CA HIS A 69 2.57 -3.25 -1.53
C HIS A 69 3.12 -2.94 -2.92
N LYS A 70 2.40 -3.28 -4.00
CA LYS A 70 2.77 -2.90 -5.37
C LYS A 70 2.76 -1.38 -5.55
N TRP A 71 1.74 -0.68 -5.05
CA TRP A 71 1.63 0.78 -5.12
C TRP A 71 2.78 1.52 -4.43
N LYS A 72 3.19 1.08 -3.23
CA LYS A 72 4.32 1.68 -2.51
C LYS A 72 5.64 1.50 -3.26
N LYS A 73 5.81 0.35 -3.93
CA LYS A 73 7.01 0.00 -4.72
C LYS A 73 7.08 0.80 -6.03
N ASP A 74 5.95 0.97 -6.72
CA ASP A 74 5.88 1.71 -7.98
C ASP A 74 6.05 3.22 -7.77
N LYS A 75 5.46 3.79 -6.71
CA LYS A 75 5.65 5.20 -6.33
C LYS A 75 7.12 5.53 -6.03
N SER A 76 7.83 4.62 -5.38
CA SER A 76 9.27 4.78 -5.07
C SER A 76 10.15 4.75 -6.33
N ILE A 77 9.80 3.97 -7.35
CA ILE A 77 10.57 3.89 -8.60
C ILE A 77 10.47 5.20 -9.39
N SER A 78 9.29 5.81 -9.46
CA SER A 78 9.10 7.10 -10.14
C SER A 78 9.92 8.23 -9.48
N PHE A 79 9.90 8.30 -8.14
CA PHE A 79 10.69 9.28 -7.40
C PHE A 79 12.21 9.10 -7.61
N MET A 80 12.67 7.85 -7.61
CA MET A 80 14.09 7.52 -7.79
C MET A 80 14.60 7.79 -9.20
N LYS A 81 13.75 7.63 -10.23
CA LYS A 81 14.05 8.11 -11.58
C LYS A 81 14.25 9.62 -11.60
N GLY A 82 13.40 10.38 -10.91
CA GLY A 82 13.55 11.82 -10.76
C GLY A 82 14.91 12.21 -10.17
N ILE A 83 15.28 11.62 -9.04
CA ILE A 83 16.58 11.85 -8.38
C ILE A 83 17.75 11.51 -9.30
N PHE A 84 17.66 10.40 -10.04
CA PHE A 84 18.70 10.01 -10.98
C PHE A 84 18.92 11.07 -12.07
N PHE A 85 17.85 11.54 -12.71
CA PHE A 85 17.95 12.53 -13.77
C PHE A 85 18.41 13.90 -13.26
N THR A 86 17.92 14.34 -12.10
CA THR A 86 18.35 15.63 -11.52
C THR A 86 19.81 15.60 -11.09
N SER A 87 20.26 14.50 -10.46
CA SER A 87 21.66 14.32 -10.06
C SER A 87 22.60 14.24 -11.26
N LEU A 88 22.17 13.57 -12.35
CA LEU A 88 22.94 13.49 -13.59
C LEU A 88 23.14 14.89 -14.22
N LEU A 89 22.08 15.70 -14.27
CA LEU A 89 22.14 17.09 -14.73
C LEU A 89 23.07 17.93 -13.86
N ALA A 90 22.96 17.81 -12.53
CA ALA A 90 23.81 18.54 -11.59
C ALA A 90 25.30 18.17 -11.71
N THR A 91 25.59 16.90 -11.99
CA THR A 91 26.96 16.39 -12.21
C THR A 91 27.63 17.09 -13.39
N VAL A 92 26.89 17.34 -14.48
CA VAL A 92 27.40 18.05 -15.67
C VAL A 92 27.41 19.56 -15.45
N ALA A 93 26.45 20.11 -14.71
CA ALA A 93 26.37 21.55 -14.46
C ALA A 93 27.51 22.07 -13.57
N CYS A 94 27.96 21.31 -12.57
CA CYS A 94 29.05 21.72 -11.66
C CYS A 94 30.37 22.09 -12.36
N PRO A 95 30.95 21.26 -13.26
CA PRO A 95 32.17 21.64 -13.98
C PRO A 95 31.93 22.80 -14.95
N ILE A 96 30.74 22.92 -15.56
CA ILE A 96 30.41 24.06 -16.43
C ILE A 96 30.41 25.36 -15.61
N LEU A 97 29.73 25.37 -14.47
CA LEU A 97 29.71 26.51 -13.55
C LEU A 97 31.10 26.85 -13.02
N TYR A 98 31.93 25.85 -12.72
CA TYR A 98 33.31 26.05 -12.30
C TYR A 98 34.11 26.82 -13.36
N ASN A 99 33.98 26.44 -14.64
CA ASN A 99 34.64 27.11 -15.75
C ASN A 99 34.08 28.52 -16.02
N ILE A 100 32.78 28.75 -15.83
CA ILE A 100 32.15 30.06 -16.04
C ILE A 100 32.53 31.05 -14.93
N ILE A 101 32.53 30.61 -13.67
CA ILE A 101 32.84 31.49 -12.53
C ILE A 101 34.33 31.83 -12.53
N GLY A 102 35.19 30.83 -12.78
CA GLY A 102 36.63 31.00 -12.83
C GLY A 102 37.24 31.52 -11.52
N SER A 103 38.53 31.84 -11.56
CA SER A 103 39.25 32.49 -10.46
C SER A 103 39.20 34.01 -10.65
N LYS A 104 38.72 34.75 -9.64
CA LYS A 104 38.74 36.23 -9.64
C LYS A 104 39.56 36.78 -8.47
N VAL A 105 40.30 37.84 -8.74
CA VAL A 105 41.00 38.62 -7.71
C VAL A 105 40.09 39.78 -7.30
N LEU A 106 39.82 39.93 -6.01
CA LEU A 106 39.09 41.09 -5.49
C LEU A 106 40.04 42.28 -5.33
N GLU A 107 39.46 43.47 -5.17
CA GLU A 107 40.22 44.71 -4.96
C GLU A 107 41.09 44.69 -3.69
N ASP A 108 40.78 43.82 -2.74
CA ASP A 108 41.56 43.57 -1.51
C ASP A 108 42.71 42.56 -1.71
N GLY A 109 42.92 42.07 -2.94
CA GLY A 109 43.94 41.09 -3.29
C GLY A 109 43.55 39.65 -2.96
N MET A 110 42.34 39.39 -2.47
CA MET A 110 41.87 38.02 -2.20
C MET A 110 41.52 37.30 -3.51
N LEU A 111 42.08 36.09 -3.67
CA LEU A 111 41.68 35.16 -4.72
C LEU A 111 40.43 34.40 -4.27
N VAL A 112 39.34 34.52 -5.04
CA VAL A 112 38.11 33.76 -4.81
C VAL A 112 37.95 32.74 -5.93
N GLU A 113 37.98 31.47 -5.53
CA GLU A 113 37.86 30.32 -6.41
C GLU A 113 36.67 29.45 -6.03
N PRO A 114 35.92 28.90 -7.00
CA PRO A 114 34.75 28.08 -6.78
C PRO A 114 35.10 26.62 -6.40
N PHE A 115 36.09 26.41 -5.53
CA PHE A 115 36.56 25.07 -5.16
C PHE A 115 35.47 24.15 -4.61
N ALA A 116 34.43 24.72 -4.00
CA ALA A 116 33.27 23.97 -3.50
C ALA A 116 32.55 23.16 -4.61
N LEU A 117 32.64 23.58 -5.87
CA LEU A 117 31.97 22.90 -6.99
C LEU A 117 32.63 21.56 -7.34
N ILE A 118 33.91 21.36 -7.00
CA ILE A 118 34.64 20.12 -7.31
C ILE A 118 34.17 18.97 -6.39
N PRO A 119 34.21 19.08 -5.04
CA PRO A 119 33.64 18.06 -4.15
C PRO A 119 32.15 17.84 -4.39
N LEU A 120 31.41 18.91 -4.72
CA LEU A 120 29.98 18.83 -5.00
C LEU A 120 29.70 18.01 -6.27
N ALA A 121 30.52 18.16 -7.32
CA ALA A 121 30.42 17.34 -8.53
C ALA A 121 30.62 15.84 -8.23
N TYR A 122 31.62 15.49 -7.41
CA TYR A 122 31.84 14.11 -6.98
C TYR A 122 30.69 13.56 -6.13
N LEU A 123 30.08 14.39 -5.29
CA LEU A 123 28.91 14.01 -4.49
C LEU A 123 27.71 13.67 -5.39
N PHE A 124 27.40 14.51 -6.38
CA PHE A 124 26.33 14.22 -7.35
C PHE A 124 26.66 13.00 -8.23
N LEU A 125 27.93 12.80 -8.58
CA LEU A 125 28.35 11.61 -9.31
C LEU A 125 28.07 10.33 -8.50
N LEU A 126 28.41 10.30 -7.21
CA LEU A 126 28.12 9.16 -6.34
C LEU A 126 26.62 8.90 -6.21
N ILE A 127 25.79 9.95 -6.04
CA ILE A 127 24.33 9.82 -5.98
C ILE A 127 23.78 9.23 -7.28
N THR A 128 24.29 9.68 -8.44
CA THR A 128 23.90 9.16 -9.76
C THR A 128 24.23 7.67 -9.89
N ILE A 129 25.43 7.25 -9.48
CA ILE A 129 25.85 5.85 -9.52
C ILE A 129 24.97 4.98 -8.60
N ILE A 130 24.79 5.40 -7.34
CA ILE A 130 23.98 4.67 -6.36
C ILE A 130 22.54 4.54 -6.85
N SER A 131 21.92 5.65 -7.29
CA SER A 131 20.56 5.65 -7.80
C SER A 131 20.42 4.78 -9.06
N GLY A 132 21.41 4.81 -9.96
CA GLY A 132 21.47 3.95 -11.14
C GLY A 132 21.53 2.47 -10.79
N ILE A 133 22.35 2.07 -9.82
CA ILE A 133 22.45 0.69 -9.32
C ILE A 133 21.10 0.24 -8.74
N ILE A 134 20.46 1.06 -7.90
CA ILE A 134 19.18 0.70 -7.30
C ILE A 134 18.09 0.58 -8.37
N LEU A 135 18.07 1.46 -9.39
CA LEU A 135 17.15 1.36 -10.53
C LEU A 135 17.39 0.07 -11.33
N ALA A 136 18.65 -0.29 -11.59
CA ALA A 136 19.00 -1.51 -12.31
C ALA A 136 18.58 -2.78 -11.54
N ILE A 137 18.86 -2.84 -10.23
CA ILE A 137 18.43 -3.95 -9.36
C ILE A 137 16.90 -4.05 -9.36
N LYS A 138 16.18 -2.93 -9.16
CA LYS A 138 14.71 -2.94 -9.18
C LYS A 138 14.15 -3.36 -10.55
N SER A 139 14.76 -2.94 -11.66
CA SER A 139 14.36 -3.34 -13.00
C SER A 139 14.55 -4.84 -13.22
N ARG A 140 15.67 -5.39 -12.76
CA ARG A 140 15.95 -6.84 -12.80
C ARG A 140 14.92 -7.64 -12.01
N ILE A 141 14.60 -7.21 -10.78
CA ILE A 141 13.60 -7.89 -9.93
C ILE A 141 12.22 -7.86 -10.59
N ARG A 142 11.83 -6.73 -11.18
CA ARG A 142 10.54 -6.62 -11.89
C ARG A 142 10.49 -7.51 -13.14
N SER A 143 11.61 -7.69 -13.85
CA SER A 143 11.67 -8.57 -15.03
C SER A 143 11.59 -10.06 -14.70
N ASN A 144 11.87 -10.45 -13.45
CA ASN A 144 11.87 -11.85 -12.99
C ASN A 144 10.59 -12.23 -12.21
N GLN A 145 9.66 -11.28 -11.96
CA GLN A 145 8.33 -11.53 -11.39
C GLN A 145 7.28 -11.59 -12.50
#